data_AF-A0A2T5V9V9-F1
#
_entry.id   AF-A0A2T5V9V9-F1
#
_cell.length_a   1.000
_cell.length_b   1.000
_cell.length_c   1.000
_cell.angle_alpha   90.00
_cell.angle_beta   90.00
_cell.angle_gamma   90.00
#
_symmetry.space_group_name_H-M   'P 1'
#
loop_
_entity.id
_entity.type
_entity.pdbx_description
1 polymer ?
#
loop_
_entity_poly.entity_id
_entity_poly.type
_entity_poly.pdbx_seq_one_letter_code
_entity_poly.pdbx_strand_id
1 'polypeptide(L)'
;MLQLEHCPALYGATPRLNGAPLHLSSDIMRSDARKNYDHILAVARDLLSGEGADASLRDIARKAGVGDGTLHRHFSTREALLEALLRTSFDALSARAGELAKCEQADEALLSWLREAIVVTHSYKGVIAPMVAAIADENSALHSSCVDLRQAGAELLRRAQARGLARDDMDGDDLFALISALAWLADQPPLVPRADHLFDIISDAILLRRAGVVSENERA
;
A
#
# COMPACT_ATOMS: atom_id res chain seq x y z
N MET A 1 -10.25 -2.87 -35.06
CA MET A 1 -9.79 -3.96 -34.19
C MET A 1 -8.73 -3.35 -33.27
N LEU A 2 -9.15 -2.68 -32.19
CA LEU A 2 -8.23 -2.04 -31.24
C LEU A 2 -7.72 -3.14 -30.31
N GLN A 3 -6.44 -3.49 -30.42
CA GLN A 3 -5.77 -4.28 -29.40
C GLN A 3 -5.72 -3.42 -28.14
N LEU A 4 -6.48 -3.81 -27.11
CA LEU A 4 -6.25 -3.36 -25.75
C LEU A 4 -4.84 -3.81 -25.38
N GLU A 5 -3.86 -2.92 -25.48
CA GLU A 5 -2.53 -3.16 -24.94
C GLU A 5 -2.69 -3.31 -23.42
N HIS A 6 -2.59 -4.55 -22.95
CA HIS A 6 -2.72 -4.90 -21.55
C HIS A 6 -1.45 -4.46 -20.82
N CYS A 7 -1.57 -3.51 -19.91
CA CYS A 7 -0.44 -2.99 -19.14
C CYS A 7 0.13 -4.09 -18.22
N PRO A 8 1.42 -4.48 -18.35
CA PRO A 8 2.03 -5.52 -17.52
C PRO A 8 2.02 -5.20 -16.02
N ALA A 9 2.01 -3.92 -15.66
CA ALA A 9 1.90 -3.49 -14.27
C ALA A 9 0.58 -3.95 -13.63
N LEU A 10 -0.49 -4.20 -14.39
CA LEU A 10 -1.75 -4.74 -13.88
C LEU A 10 -1.69 -6.26 -13.59
N TYR A 11 -0.63 -6.96 -13.99
CA TYR A 11 -0.51 -8.44 -13.93
C TYR A 11 0.55 -8.99 -12.96
N GLY A 12 1.02 -8.20 -11.98
CA GLY A 12 2.18 -8.55 -11.15
C GLY A 12 2.15 -9.93 -10.47
N ALA A 13 3.05 -10.82 -10.89
CA ALA A 13 3.43 -12.07 -10.23
C ALA A 13 4.69 -11.91 -9.36
N THR A 14 4.84 -12.80 -8.37
CA THR A 14 5.82 -12.81 -7.26
C THR A 14 7.30 -12.97 -7.67
N PRO A 15 8.28 -12.29 -7.00
CA PRO A 15 9.69 -12.41 -7.37
C PRO A 15 10.46 -13.50 -6.60
N ARG A 16 11.37 -14.20 -7.29
CA ARG A 16 12.44 -15.06 -6.73
C ARG A 16 13.81 -14.40 -6.92
N LEU A 17 14.70 -14.58 -5.95
CA LEU A 17 16.04 -14.02 -5.88
C LEU A 17 17.10 -15.10 -6.09
N ASN A 18 18.10 -14.89 -6.97
CA ASN A 18 19.47 -15.37 -6.75
C ASN A 18 20.50 -14.78 -7.75
N GLY A 19 21.65 -14.36 -7.21
CA GLY A 19 22.89 -14.00 -7.92
C GLY A 19 23.84 -13.16 -7.04
N ALA A 20 25.02 -13.69 -6.69
CA ALA A 20 25.97 -13.14 -5.70
C ALA A 20 27.35 -12.77 -6.34
N PRO A 21 28.40 -12.32 -5.60
CA PRO A 21 28.78 -10.91 -5.37
C PRO A 21 30.29 -10.59 -5.63
N LEU A 22 30.83 -9.41 -5.24
CA LEU A 22 32.12 -9.17 -4.52
C LEU A 22 32.49 -7.65 -4.34
N HIS A 23 32.49 -7.11 -3.11
CA HIS A 23 33.50 -6.16 -2.54
C HIS A 23 33.31 -6.09 -1.00
N LEU A 24 34.31 -6.50 -0.22
CA LEU A 24 34.12 -7.06 1.13
C LEU A 24 34.96 -6.37 2.24
N SER A 25 34.39 -5.49 3.08
CA SER A 25 34.52 -5.56 4.57
C SER A 25 33.75 -4.45 5.34
N SER A 26 33.84 -3.15 4.97
CA SER A 26 33.05 -2.10 5.66
C SER A 26 31.63 -1.96 5.10
N ASP A 27 31.52 -2.15 3.78
CA ASP A 27 30.23 -2.27 3.10
C ASP A 27 29.54 -3.58 3.45
N ILE A 28 30.27 -4.64 3.82
CA ILE A 28 29.66 -5.89 4.29
C ILE A 28 28.96 -5.67 5.61
N MET A 29 29.60 -5.06 6.60
CA MET A 29 28.98 -4.90 7.92
C MET A 29 27.72 -4.02 7.84
N ARG A 30 27.74 -2.97 6.99
CA ARG A 30 26.53 -2.16 6.71
C ARG A 30 25.50 -2.92 5.88
N SER A 31 25.94 -3.71 4.90
CA SER A 31 25.09 -4.58 4.08
C SER A 31 24.41 -5.65 4.93
N ASP A 32 25.11 -6.24 5.88
CA ASP A 32 24.63 -7.28 6.77
C ASP A 32 23.69 -6.71 7.83
N ALA A 33 24.01 -5.54 8.40
CA ALA A 33 23.08 -4.82 9.27
C ALA A 33 21.80 -4.43 8.52
N ARG A 34 21.91 -4.01 7.24
CA ARG A 34 20.75 -3.69 6.41
C ARG A 34 19.93 -4.92 6.04
N LYS A 35 20.58 -6.02 5.61
CA LYS A 35 19.92 -7.29 5.33
C LYS A 35 19.22 -7.85 6.55
N ASN A 36 19.84 -7.74 7.72
CA ASN A 36 19.25 -8.16 8.99
C ASN A 36 18.02 -7.31 9.33
N TYR A 37 18.11 -5.99 9.16
CA TYR A 37 16.99 -5.08 9.30
C TYR A 37 15.83 -5.43 8.35
N ASP A 38 16.12 -5.60 7.05
CA ASP A 38 15.11 -5.94 6.04
C ASP A 38 14.49 -7.34 6.30
N HIS A 39 15.29 -8.30 6.80
CA HIS A 39 14.81 -9.62 7.19
C HIS A 39 13.87 -9.55 8.40
N ILE A 40 14.22 -8.77 9.44
CA ILE A 40 13.35 -8.56 10.60
C ILE A 40 12.01 -7.95 10.17
N LEU A 41 12.03 -6.93 9.29
CA LEU A 41 10.80 -6.33 8.77
C LEU A 41 9.95 -7.34 7.98
N ALA A 42 10.57 -8.15 7.12
CA ALA A 42 9.84 -9.17 6.37
C ALA A 42 9.13 -10.18 7.31
N VAL A 43 9.85 -10.67 8.31
CA VAL A 43 9.30 -11.60 9.31
C VAL A 43 8.21 -10.95 10.17
N ALA A 44 8.43 -9.71 10.60
CA ALA A 44 7.47 -8.97 11.40
C ALA A 44 6.16 -8.75 10.64
N ARG A 45 6.24 -8.40 9.34
CA ARG A 45 5.06 -8.27 8.47
C ARG A 45 4.27 -9.57 8.40
N ASP A 46 4.93 -10.68 8.13
CA ASP A 46 4.26 -11.98 7.98
C ASP A 46 3.57 -12.41 9.28
N LEU A 47 4.21 -12.14 10.43
CA LEU A 47 3.69 -12.52 11.73
C LEU A 47 2.51 -11.63 12.17
N LEU A 48 2.59 -10.31 11.93
CA LEU A 48 1.51 -9.36 12.24
C LEU A 48 0.28 -9.56 11.34
N SER A 49 0.47 -9.90 10.06
CA SER A 49 -0.63 -10.20 9.15
C SER A 49 -1.36 -11.52 9.47
N GLY A 50 -0.67 -12.48 10.10
CA GLY A 50 -1.24 -13.79 10.43
C GLY A 50 -1.83 -13.88 11.84
N GLU A 51 -1.07 -13.46 12.86
CA GLU A 51 -1.46 -13.58 14.28
C GLU A 51 -2.13 -12.30 14.82
N GLY A 52 -2.18 -11.22 14.04
CA GLY A 52 -2.75 -9.93 14.45
C GLY A 52 -1.85 -9.16 15.42
N ALA A 53 -2.44 -8.20 16.15
CA ALA A 53 -1.72 -7.27 17.02
C ALA A 53 -1.04 -7.91 18.24
N ASP A 54 -1.28 -9.20 18.52
CA ASP A 54 -0.80 -9.90 19.71
C ASP A 54 0.67 -10.35 19.62
N ALA A 55 1.30 -10.22 18.44
CA ALA A 55 2.71 -10.49 18.23
C ALA A 55 3.62 -9.59 19.09
N SER A 56 4.41 -10.20 19.98
CA SER A 56 5.42 -9.46 20.75
C SER A 56 6.73 -9.30 19.97
N LEU A 57 7.52 -8.28 20.31
CA LEU A 57 8.87 -8.10 19.76
C LEU A 57 9.76 -9.34 19.98
N ARG A 58 9.55 -10.08 21.08
CA ARG A 58 10.27 -11.34 21.34
C ARG A 58 9.86 -12.46 20.39
N ASP A 59 8.58 -12.56 20.04
CA ASP A 59 8.11 -13.56 19.07
C ASP A 59 8.68 -13.28 17.68
N ILE A 60 8.76 -12.00 17.31
CA ILE A 60 9.41 -11.54 16.07
C ILE A 60 10.90 -11.85 16.08
N ALA A 61 11.63 -11.53 17.18
CA ALA A 61 13.05 -11.86 17.31
C ALA A 61 13.30 -13.36 17.14
N ARG A 62 12.49 -14.18 17.84
CA ARG A 62 12.55 -15.65 17.76
C ARG A 62 12.29 -16.15 16.34
N LYS A 63 11.26 -15.62 15.66
CA LYS A 63 10.91 -16.03 14.30
C LYS A 63 11.96 -15.59 13.27
N ALA A 64 12.56 -14.42 13.45
CA ALA A 64 13.61 -13.88 12.60
C ALA A 64 15.00 -14.48 12.88
N GLY A 65 15.12 -15.35 13.90
CA GLY A 65 16.39 -15.97 14.26
C GLY A 65 17.44 -14.98 14.78
N VAL A 66 17.01 -13.82 15.31
CA VAL A 66 17.89 -12.78 15.84
C VAL A 66 17.81 -12.73 17.37
N GLY A 67 18.91 -12.31 18.02
CA GLY A 67 18.91 -12.08 19.46
C GLY A 67 18.06 -10.87 19.85
N ASP A 68 17.46 -10.91 21.04
CA ASP A 68 16.60 -9.83 21.57
C ASP A 68 17.34 -8.47 21.61
N GLY A 69 18.62 -8.49 22.01
CA GLY A 69 19.48 -7.30 21.99
C GLY A 69 19.78 -6.77 20.58
N THR A 70 19.74 -7.62 19.54
CA THR A 70 19.89 -7.17 18.15
C THR A 70 18.61 -6.52 17.65
N LEU A 71 17.45 -7.12 17.95
CA LEU A 71 16.17 -6.53 17.59
C LEU A 71 15.97 -5.18 18.30
N HIS A 72 16.25 -5.09 19.59
CA HIS A 72 16.14 -3.83 20.35
C HIS A 72 17.09 -2.72 19.89
N ARG A 73 18.24 -3.06 19.30
CA ARG A 73 19.16 -2.08 18.69
C ARG A 73 18.59 -1.48 17.39
N HIS A 74 17.80 -2.25 16.64
CA HIS A 74 17.13 -1.77 15.44
C HIS A 74 15.78 -1.09 15.75
N PHE A 75 15.04 -1.65 16.69
CA PHE A 75 13.69 -1.23 17.06
C PHE A 75 13.59 -1.19 18.59
N SER A 76 13.84 0.00 19.16
CA SER A 76 13.80 0.21 20.60
C SER A 76 12.41 -0.03 21.18
N THR A 77 11.35 0.23 20.40
CA THR A 77 9.95 0.04 20.78
C THR A 77 9.15 -0.67 19.68
N ARG A 78 7.95 -1.16 20.05
CA ARG A 78 7.03 -1.78 19.08
C ARG A 78 6.54 -0.76 18.06
N GLU A 79 6.33 0.47 18.51
CA GLU A 79 5.94 1.61 17.68
C GLU A 79 7.01 1.89 16.63
N ALA A 80 8.30 1.89 16.99
CA ALA A 80 9.40 2.09 16.03
C ALA A 80 9.46 0.99 14.96
N LEU A 81 9.14 -0.26 15.32
CA LEU A 81 9.01 -1.35 14.34
C LEU A 81 7.81 -1.14 13.41
N LEU A 82 6.66 -0.75 13.95
CA LEU A 82 5.45 -0.50 13.17
C LEU A 82 5.63 0.69 12.22
N GLU A 83 6.24 1.77 12.67
CA GLU A 83 6.59 2.92 11.80
C GLU A 83 7.51 2.50 10.65
N ALA A 84 8.51 1.66 10.94
CA ALA A 84 9.40 1.13 9.91
C ALA A 84 8.67 0.24 8.89
N LEU A 85 7.77 -0.62 9.35
CA LEU A 85 6.93 -1.46 8.48
C LEU A 85 6.02 -0.61 7.59
N LEU A 86 5.33 0.37 8.18
CA LEU A 86 4.46 1.28 7.46
C LEU A 86 5.22 2.10 6.42
N ARG A 87 6.39 2.63 6.79
CA ARG A 87 7.26 3.35 5.86
C ARG A 87 7.58 2.49 4.64
N THR A 88 8.05 1.26 4.86
CA THR A 88 8.34 0.32 3.76
C THR A 88 7.10 0.01 2.91
N SER A 89 5.94 -0.15 3.53
CA SER A 89 4.68 -0.37 2.81
C SER A 89 4.24 0.85 1.99
N PHE A 90 4.36 2.06 2.52
CA PHE A 90 4.01 3.30 1.82
C PHE A 90 4.98 3.61 0.67
N ASP A 91 6.28 3.40 0.89
CA ASP A 91 7.28 3.54 -0.16
C ASP A 91 6.99 2.59 -1.33
N ALA A 92 6.62 1.34 -1.01
CA ALA A 92 6.25 0.34 -2.02
C ALA A 92 4.97 0.72 -2.78
N LEU A 93 3.93 1.20 -2.08
CA LEU A 93 2.69 1.68 -2.72
C LEU A 93 2.91 2.93 -3.57
N SER A 94 3.81 3.82 -3.16
CA SER A 94 4.17 5.02 -3.92
C SER A 94 4.89 4.64 -5.21
N ALA A 95 5.87 3.74 -5.13
CA ALA A 95 6.54 3.19 -6.30
C ALA A 95 5.55 2.46 -7.23
N ARG A 96 4.61 1.71 -6.64
CA ARG A 96 3.56 1.02 -7.38
C ARG A 96 2.65 1.97 -8.14
N ALA A 97 2.23 3.08 -7.53
CA ALA A 97 1.49 4.13 -8.23
C ALA A 97 2.28 4.69 -9.42
N GLY A 98 3.59 4.89 -9.27
CA GLY A 98 4.47 5.30 -10.37
C GLY A 98 4.49 4.31 -11.54
N GLU A 99 4.44 3.00 -11.27
CA GLU A 99 4.33 1.98 -12.31
C GLU A 99 2.94 1.93 -12.96
N LEU A 100 1.88 2.02 -12.15
CA LEU A 100 0.48 2.06 -12.63
C LEU A 100 0.18 3.33 -13.44
N ALA A 101 0.86 4.43 -13.14
CA ALA A 101 0.82 5.67 -13.92
C ALA A 101 1.47 5.50 -15.31
N LYS A 102 2.04 4.36 -15.66
CA LYS A 102 2.48 4.10 -17.05
C LYS A 102 1.40 3.43 -17.89
N CYS A 103 0.33 2.94 -17.27
CA CYS A 103 -0.77 2.28 -17.96
C CYS A 103 -1.70 3.28 -18.65
N GLU A 104 -2.22 2.88 -19.82
CA GLU A 104 -3.22 3.65 -20.55
C GLU A 104 -4.60 3.59 -19.90
N GLN A 105 -4.93 2.48 -19.22
CA GLN A 105 -6.19 2.28 -18.50
C GLN A 105 -6.14 3.01 -17.14
N ALA A 106 -6.32 4.34 -17.17
CA ALA A 106 -6.18 5.19 -15.98
C ALA A 106 -7.17 4.85 -14.84
N ASP A 107 -8.39 4.44 -15.18
CA ASP A 107 -9.42 3.95 -14.26
C ASP A 107 -9.00 2.64 -13.59
N GLU A 108 -8.56 1.65 -14.38
CA GLU A 108 -8.07 0.37 -13.84
C GLU A 108 -6.82 0.55 -12.98
N ALA A 109 -5.91 1.44 -13.39
CA ALA A 109 -4.72 1.80 -12.63
C ALA A 109 -5.06 2.40 -11.26
N LEU A 110 -6.01 3.35 -11.21
CA LEU A 110 -6.48 3.95 -9.96
C LEU A 110 -7.15 2.90 -9.06
N LEU A 111 -8.03 2.06 -9.60
CA LEU A 111 -8.70 1.02 -8.83
C LEU A 111 -7.73 -0.03 -8.29
N SER A 112 -6.77 -0.48 -9.11
CA SER A 112 -5.74 -1.43 -8.68
C SER A 112 -4.97 -0.86 -7.50
N TRP A 113 -4.52 0.39 -7.62
CA TRP A 113 -3.79 1.05 -6.55
C TRP A 113 -4.64 1.22 -5.29
N LEU A 114 -5.92 1.60 -5.42
CA LEU A 114 -6.85 1.73 -4.29
C LEU A 114 -7.04 0.40 -3.54
N ARG A 115 -7.22 -0.71 -4.26
CA ARG A 115 -7.32 -2.05 -3.64
C ARG A 115 -6.04 -2.38 -2.87
N GLU A 116 -4.87 -2.15 -3.47
CA GLU A 116 -3.57 -2.41 -2.83
C GLU A 116 -3.37 -1.53 -1.58
N ALA A 117 -3.75 -0.25 -1.62
CA ALA A 117 -3.64 0.67 -0.49
C ALA A 117 -4.53 0.25 0.70
N ILE A 118 -5.75 -0.21 0.45
CA ILE A 118 -6.66 -0.67 1.51
C ILE A 118 -6.15 -1.95 2.16
N VAL A 119 -5.64 -2.92 1.37
CA VAL A 119 -5.05 -4.16 1.90
C VAL A 119 -3.87 -3.87 2.82
N VAL A 120 -2.98 -2.95 2.41
CA VAL A 120 -1.84 -2.53 3.25
C VAL A 120 -2.31 -1.90 4.56
N THR A 121 -3.34 -1.06 4.50
CA THR A 121 -3.83 -0.36 5.70
C THR A 121 -4.53 -1.33 6.68
N HIS A 122 -5.21 -2.36 6.17
CA HIS A 122 -5.84 -3.43 6.98
C HIS A 122 -4.84 -4.36 7.66
N SER A 123 -3.68 -4.58 7.04
CA SER A 123 -2.65 -5.51 7.54
C SER A 123 -2.07 -5.10 8.91
N TYR A 124 -2.32 -3.86 9.35
CA TYR A 124 -1.81 -3.30 10.59
C TYR A 124 -2.95 -2.80 11.49
N LYS A 125 -3.88 -3.69 11.84
CA LYS A 125 -4.97 -3.43 12.80
C LYS A 125 -4.49 -2.63 14.02
N GLY A 126 -5.17 -1.52 14.30
CA GLY A 126 -4.84 -0.62 15.43
C GLY A 126 -3.77 0.44 15.13
N VAL A 127 -3.24 0.51 13.90
CA VAL A 127 -2.21 1.48 13.50
C VAL A 127 -2.78 2.69 12.73
N ILE A 128 -4.07 2.69 12.40
CA ILE A 128 -4.75 3.83 11.75
C ILE A 128 -4.63 5.11 12.60
N ALA A 129 -4.84 5.03 13.92
CA ALA A 129 -4.74 6.20 14.80
C ALA A 129 -3.30 6.78 14.85
N PRO A 130 -2.24 5.96 15.03
CA PRO A 130 -0.85 6.40 14.84
C PRO A 130 -0.56 6.99 13.45
N MET A 131 -1.10 6.41 12.37
CA MET A 131 -0.92 6.93 11.01
C MET A 131 -1.48 8.34 10.85
N VAL A 132 -2.72 8.57 11.31
CA VAL A 132 -3.36 9.90 11.24
C VAL A 132 -2.59 10.93 12.05
N ALA A 133 -2.08 10.55 13.24
CA ALA A 133 -1.26 11.43 14.06
C ALA A 133 0.10 11.75 13.40
N ALA A 134 0.77 10.74 12.81
CA ALA A 134 2.05 10.90 12.14
C ALA A 134 1.97 11.73 10.84
N ILE A 135 0.81 11.73 10.17
CA ILE A 135 0.56 12.61 9.01
C ILE A 135 0.64 14.08 9.40
N ALA A 136 0.14 14.43 10.59
CA ALA A 136 0.10 15.81 11.07
C ALA A 136 1.41 16.27 11.73
N ASP A 137 2.32 15.36 12.07
CA ASP A 137 3.63 15.67 12.65
C ASP A 137 4.74 15.61 11.59
N GLU A 138 5.22 16.77 11.17
CA GLU A 138 6.33 16.91 10.21
C GLU A 138 7.65 16.27 10.69
N ASN A 139 7.81 16.04 11.99
CA ASN A 139 9.01 15.42 12.56
C ASN A 139 8.92 13.89 12.60
N SER A 140 7.77 13.30 12.25
CA SER A 140 7.60 11.85 12.24
C SER A 140 8.46 11.21 11.14
N ALA A 141 9.11 10.09 11.46
CA ALA A 141 9.85 9.27 10.50
C ALA A 141 8.96 8.65 9.41
N LEU A 142 7.64 8.77 9.52
CA LEU A 142 6.65 8.31 8.54
C LEU A 142 6.12 9.45 7.65
N HIS A 143 6.33 10.71 8.03
CA HIS A 143 5.71 11.87 7.39
C HIS A 143 5.99 11.94 5.88
N SER A 144 7.27 11.86 5.49
CA SER A 144 7.69 11.93 4.08
C SER A 144 7.05 10.84 3.23
N SER A 145 7.11 9.59 3.66
CA SER A 145 6.53 8.47 2.92
C SER A 145 5.01 8.57 2.82
N CYS A 146 4.35 9.18 3.80
CA CYS A 146 2.91 9.44 3.71
C CYS A 146 2.59 10.57 2.74
N VAL A 147 3.39 11.64 2.70
CA VAL A 147 3.28 12.71 1.70
C VAL A 147 3.48 12.14 0.29
N ASP A 148 4.51 11.33 0.08
CA ASP A 148 4.82 10.71 -1.21
C ASP A 148 3.68 9.80 -1.66
N LEU A 149 3.13 9.00 -0.74
CA LEU A 149 1.97 8.13 -1.00
C LEU A 149 0.75 8.96 -1.42
N ARG A 150 0.48 10.07 -0.73
CA ARG A 150 -0.61 11.01 -1.07
C ARG A 150 -0.47 11.58 -2.47
N GLN A 151 0.73 12.07 -2.78
CA GLN A 151 1.02 12.65 -4.09
C GLN A 151 0.90 11.61 -5.21
N ALA A 152 1.39 10.39 -4.98
CA ALA A 152 1.33 9.32 -5.96
C ALA A 152 -0.11 8.87 -6.27
N GLY A 153 -0.96 8.74 -5.24
CA GLY A 153 -2.39 8.46 -5.42
C GLY A 153 -3.14 9.59 -6.12
N ALA A 154 -2.86 10.84 -5.74
CA ALA A 154 -3.47 12.02 -6.36
C ALA A 154 -3.12 12.16 -7.84
N GLU A 155 -1.92 11.74 -8.26
CA GLU A 155 -1.54 11.70 -9.69
C GLU A 155 -2.39 10.68 -10.46
N LEU A 156 -2.60 9.48 -9.92
CA LEU A 156 -3.49 8.49 -10.55
C LEU A 156 -4.92 9.02 -10.70
N LEU A 157 -5.43 9.68 -9.67
CA LEU A 157 -6.75 10.32 -9.70
C LEU A 157 -6.81 11.40 -10.80
N ARG A 158 -5.84 12.33 -10.82
CA ARG A 158 -5.77 13.40 -11.84
C ARG A 158 -5.71 12.85 -13.26
N ARG A 159 -5.03 11.73 -13.48
CA ARG A 159 -5.00 11.06 -14.79
C ARG A 159 -6.35 10.48 -15.18
N ALA A 160 -7.06 9.84 -14.25
CA ALA A 160 -8.40 9.34 -14.51
C ALA A 160 -9.39 10.49 -14.79
N GLN A 161 -9.30 11.59 -14.03
CA GLN A 161 -10.08 12.82 -14.23
C GLN A 161 -9.82 13.47 -15.59
N ALA A 162 -8.55 13.61 -15.98
CA ALA A 162 -8.16 14.19 -17.27
C ALA A 162 -8.73 13.42 -18.48
N ARG A 163 -9.13 12.16 -18.29
CA ARG A 163 -9.77 11.31 -19.31
C ARG A 163 -11.28 11.22 -19.16
N GLY A 164 -11.88 11.94 -18.21
CA GLY A 164 -13.31 11.88 -17.91
C GLY A 164 -13.75 10.52 -17.36
N LEU A 165 -12.85 9.78 -16.71
CA LEU A 165 -13.11 8.46 -16.13
C LEU A 165 -13.35 8.50 -14.61
N ALA A 166 -13.00 9.60 -13.97
CA ALA A 166 -13.26 9.86 -12.55
C ALA A 166 -13.89 11.24 -12.38
N ARG A 167 -14.66 11.42 -11.32
CA ARG A 167 -15.28 12.70 -10.97
C ARG A 167 -14.23 13.78 -10.66
N ASP A 168 -14.52 15.01 -11.05
CA ASP A 168 -13.61 16.16 -11.04
C ASP A 168 -13.78 17.08 -9.81
N ASP A 169 -14.75 16.78 -8.95
CA ASP A 169 -15.04 17.48 -7.70
C ASP A 169 -14.40 16.81 -6.46
N MET A 170 -13.32 16.05 -6.66
CA MET A 170 -12.52 15.45 -5.58
C MET A 170 -11.02 15.62 -5.81
N ASP A 171 -10.28 15.73 -4.71
CA ASP A 171 -8.83 15.82 -4.73
C ASP A 171 -8.16 14.62 -4.03
N GLY A 172 -6.84 14.74 -3.83
CA GLY A 172 -6.06 13.71 -3.14
C GLY A 172 -6.44 13.56 -1.66
N ASP A 173 -6.87 14.62 -1.00
CA ASP A 173 -7.24 14.54 0.42
C ASP A 173 -8.56 13.79 0.58
N ASP A 174 -9.54 14.03 -0.30
CA ASP A 174 -10.78 13.25 -0.37
C ASP A 174 -10.51 11.76 -0.61
N LEU A 175 -9.63 11.45 -1.56
CA LEU A 175 -9.24 10.07 -1.88
C LEU A 175 -8.67 9.35 -0.65
N PHE A 176 -7.78 10.01 0.09
CA PHE A 176 -7.17 9.43 1.28
C PHE A 176 -8.12 9.32 2.46
N ALA A 177 -9.05 10.26 2.61
CA ALA A 177 -10.13 10.15 3.59
C ALA A 177 -11.00 8.91 3.32
N LEU A 178 -11.33 8.64 2.05
CA LEU A 178 -12.09 7.44 1.65
C LEU A 178 -11.33 6.14 1.89
N ILE A 179 -10.04 6.08 1.55
CA ILE A 179 -9.18 4.92 1.85
C ILE A 179 -9.15 4.65 3.36
N SER A 180 -8.98 5.71 4.15
CA SER A 180 -8.94 5.62 5.62
C SER A 180 -10.27 5.12 6.20
N ALA A 181 -11.40 5.61 5.66
CA ALA A 181 -12.73 5.18 6.06
C ALA A 181 -12.97 3.69 5.73
N LEU A 182 -12.58 3.24 4.53
CA LEU A 182 -12.69 1.84 4.11
C LEU A 182 -11.82 0.91 4.96
N ALA A 183 -10.58 1.31 5.24
CA ALA A 183 -9.69 0.56 6.12
C ALA A 183 -10.29 0.43 7.53
N TRP A 184 -10.85 1.52 8.08
CA TRP A 184 -11.52 1.49 9.38
C TRP A 184 -12.77 0.59 9.39
N LEU A 185 -13.58 0.63 8.32
CA LEU A 185 -14.76 -0.23 8.17
C LEU A 185 -14.38 -1.71 8.11
N ALA A 186 -13.30 -2.04 7.39
CA ALA A 186 -12.77 -3.40 7.30
C ALA A 186 -12.22 -3.95 8.62
N ASP A 187 -11.93 -3.06 9.59
CA ASP A 187 -11.54 -3.42 10.95
C ASP A 187 -12.73 -3.67 11.88
N GLN A 188 -13.97 -3.35 11.47
CA GLN A 188 -15.17 -3.61 12.28
C GLN A 188 -15.66 -5.05 12.06
N PRO A 189 -15.65 -5.93 13.09
CA PRO A 189 -16.03 -7.34 12.93
C PRO A 189 -17.41 -7.57 12.26
N PRO A 190 -18.47 -6.79 12.56
CA PRO A 190 -19.77 -6.95 11.90
C PRO A 190 -19.77 -6.61 10.40
N LEU A 191 -18.79 -5.82 9.93
CA LEU A 191 -18.74 -5.29 8.57
C LEU A 191 -17.75 -6.02 7.67
N VAL A 192 -16.90 -6.90 8.21
CA VAL A 192 -15.96 -7.73 7.43
C VAL A 192 -16.65 -8.44 6.24
N PRO A 193 -17.83 -9.08 6.39
CA PRO A 193 -18.50 -9.73 5.25
C PRO A 193 -18.99 -8.76 4.16
N ARG A 194 -19.00 -7.45 4.43
CA ARG A 194 -19.44 -6.40 3.51
C ARG A 194 -18.29 -5.57 2.93
N ALA A 195 -17.04 -5.82 3.34
CA ALA A 195 -15.90 -4.98 2.96
C ALA A 195 -15.76 -4.85 1.44
N ASP A 196 -15.83 -5.96 0.71
CA ASP A 196 -15.73 -5.96 -0.77
C ASP A 196 -16.89 -5.18 -1.42
N HIS A 197 -18.12 -5.38 -0.93
CA HIS A 197 -19.28 -4.67 -1.43
C HIS A 197 -19.19 -3.15 -1.18
N LEU A 198 -18.71 -2.74 0.00
CA LEU A 198 -18.51 -1.33 0.34
C LEU A 198 -17.38 -0.70 -0.48
N PHE A 199 -16.32 -1.45 -0.74
CA PHE A 199 -15.27 -1.05 -1.67
C PHE A 199 -15.82 -0.77 -3.06
N ASP A 200 -16.65 -1.69 -3.60
CA ASP A 200 -17.22 -1.53 -4.93
C ASP A 200 -18.15 -0.30 -5.00
N ILE A 201 -19.00 -0.07 -3.98
CA ILE A 201 -19.86 1.13 -3.90
C ILE A 201 -19.02 2.42 -3.93
N ILE A 202 -17.96 2.49 -3.14
CA ILE A 202 -17.13 3.71 -3.06
C ILE A 202 -16.32 3.90 -4.34
N SER A 203 -15.82 2.81 -4.93
CA SER A 203 -15.11 2.84 -6.21
C SER A 203 -16.01 3.34 -7.34
N ASP A 204 -17.27 2.87 -7.39
CA ASP A 204 -18.29 3.35 -8.32
C ASP A 204 -18.67 4.82 -8.09
N ALA A 205 -18.48 5.34 -6.88
CA ALA A 205 -18.70 6.75 -6.57
C ALA A 205 -17.51 7.66 -6.95
N ILE A 206 -16.32 7.09 -7.15
CA ILE A 206 -15.11 7.78 -7.63
C ILE A 206 -15.10 7.76 -9.17
N LEU A 207 -15.35 6.60 -9.75
CA LEU A 207 -15.33 6.42 -11.19
C LEU A 207 -16.64 6.86 -11.83
N LEU A 208 -16.53 7.56 -12.95
CA LEU A 208 -17.66 7.79 -13.82
C LEU A 208 -17.92 6.47 -14.56
N ARG A 209 -19.06 5.82 -14.28
CA ARG A 209 -19.50 4.65 -15.05
C ARG A 209 -19.36 4.99 -16.53
N ARG A 210 -18.61 4.18 -17.28
CA ARG A 210 -18.68 4.20 -18.75
C ARG A 210 -20.15 4.07 -19.11
N ALA A 211 -20.80 5.17 -19.49
CA ALA A 211 -22.10 5.10 -20.10
C ALA A 211 -21.91 4.20 -21.31
N GLY A 212 -22.48 2.99 -21.24
CA GLY A 212 -22.35 2.01 -22.29
C GLY A 212 -22.72 2.68 -23.60
N VAL A 213 -21.89 2.47 -24.62
CA VAL A 213 -22.27 2.70 -26.00
C VAL A 213 -23.58 1.94 -26.20
N VAL A 214 -24.70 2.64 -26.16
CA VAL A 214 -25.98 2.09 -26.59
C VAL A 214 -25.80 1.90 -28.08
N SER A 215 -25.64 0.65 -28.51
CA SER A 215 -25.73 0.29 -29.91
C SER A 215 -27.13 0.68 -30.39
N GLU A 216 -27.25 1.88 -30.97
CA GLU A 216 -28.32 2.24 -31.89
C GLU A 216 -28.17 1.35 -33.13
N ASN A 217 -28.64 0.11 -33.06
CA ASN A 217 -28.89 -0.66 -34.28
C ASN A 217 -29.92 -1.75 -34.04
N GLU A 218 -31.20 -1.38 -33.99
CA GLU A 218 -32.32 -2.24 -34.39
C GLU A 218 -33.63 -1.43 -34.52
N ARG A 219 -33.65 -0.51 -35.49
CA ARG A 219 -34.88 -0.09 -36.18
C ARG A 219 -34.56 0.25 -37.64
N ALA A 220 -34.62 -0.78 -38.49
CA ALA A 220 -34.97 -0.68 -39.90
C ALA A 220 -35.54 -2.03 -40.34
#